data_AF-A0A7R9YZU9-F1
#
_entry.id   AF-A0A7R9YZU9-F1
#
_cell.length_a   1.000
_cell.length_b   1.000
_cell.length_c   1.000
_cell.angle_alpha   90.00
_cell.angle_beta   90.00
_cell.angle_gamma   90.00
#
_symmetry.space_group_name_H-M   'P 1'
#
loop_
_entity.id
_entity.type
_entity.pdbx_description
1 polymer ?
#
loop_
_entity_poly.entity_id
_entity_poly.type
_entity_poly.pdbx_seq_one_letter_code
_entity_poly.pdbx_strand_id
1 'polypeptide(L)'
;MAVDTDNACSAHAASARRPGGSEGRLGPRGLINPTEYVRLIQQALHKLGYGSVAAGLEAASGIQMQPPDVSQFQDALLNGRWDDALTLLPRLAGGSSEVLLEATFTVLQQQYVE
;
A
#
# COMPACT_ATOMS: atom_id res chain seq x y z
N MET A 1 5.33 55.15 25.79
CA MET A 1 6.38 54.15 26.05
C MET A 1 5.85 52.84 25.50
N ALA A 2 6.39 52.40 24.37
CA ALA A 2 5.97 51.18 23.68
C ALA A 2 6.36 49.95 24.50
N VAL A 3 5.50 48.93 24.48
CA VAL A 3 5.88 47.52 24.25
C VAL A 3 4.65 46.76 23.78
N ASP A 4 4.64 46.47 22.48
CA ASP A 4 3.89 45.38 21.87
C ASP A 4 4.17 44.06 22.59
N THR A 5 3.14 43.23 22.74
CA THR A 5 3.29 41.77 22.82
C THR A 5 2.09 41.10 22.15
N ASP A 6 2.33 40.76 20.88
CA ASP A 6 2.05 39.47 20.24
C ASP A 6 0.63 38.87 20.31
N ASN A 7 -0.17 39.32 19.34
CA ASN A 7 -0.76 38.50 18.28
C ASN A 7 -0.45 36.98 18.35
N ALA A 8 -1.37 36.20 18.94
CA ALA A 8 -1.33 34.74 18.86
C ALA A 8 -1.94 34.26 17.53
N CYS A 9 -1.04 33.71 16.72
CA CYS A 9 -1.19 33.30 15.34
C CYS A 9 -2.20 32.14 15.15
N SER A 10 -3.00 32.28 14.10
CA SER A 10 -3.82 31.24 13.50
C SER A 10 -2.98 30.23 12.70
N ALA A 11 -3.60 29.10 12.38
CA ALA A 11 -3.17 28.05 11.46
C ALA A 11 -2.06 27.10 11.95
N HIS A 12 -2.38 25.81 12.02
CA HIS A 12 -1.89 24.82 11.05
C HIS A 12 -2.60 23.48 11.30
N ALA A 13 -3.68 23.23 10.55
CA ALA A 13 -4.17 21.87 10.35
C ALA A 13 -3.10 21.12 9.54
N ALA A 14 -2.33 20.27 10.22
CA ALA A 14 -1.35 19.39 9.62
C ALA A 14 -2.05 18.36 8.74
N SER A 15 -2.29 18.71 7.47
CA SER A 15 -2.63 17.75 6.44
C SER A 15 -1.42 16.83 6.25
N ALA A 16 -1.56 15.57 6.65
CA ALA A 16 -0.58 14.53 6.43
C ALA A 16 -0.33 14.39 4.92
N ARG A 17 0.72 15.06 4.47
CA ARG A 17 1.19 15.04 3.09
C ARG A 17 1.75 13.64 2.82
N ARG A 18 0.92 12.76 2.26
CA ARG A 18 1.39 11.50 1.67
C ARG A 18 2.47 11.84 0.63
N PRO A 19 3.69 11.28 0.71
CA PRO A 19 4.69 11.47 -0.32
C PRO A 19 4.27 10.64 -1.54
N GLY A 20 3.54 11.27 -2.45
CA GLY A 20 3.17 10.71 -3.75
C GLY A 20 2.93 11.86 -4.72
N GLY A 21 3.92 12.12 -5.57
CA GLY A 21 4.10 13.34 -6.36
C GLY A 21 2.88 13.82 -7.16
N SER A 22 2.67 15.14 -7.11
CA SER A 22 1.75 15.88 -7.97
C SER A 22 2.35 16.21 -9.35
N GLU A 23 3.63 15.94 -9.58
CA GLU A 23 4.30 16.06 -10.88
C GLU A 23 4.46 14.64 -11.47
N GLY A 24 3.77 14.33 -12.57
CA GLY A 24 3.86 13.02 -13.24
C GLY A 24 2.57 12.22 -13.42
N ARG A 25 1.38 12.80 -13.21
CA ARG A 25 0.12 12.13 -13.55
C ARG A 25 -0.08 12.07 -15.07
N LEU A 26 -0.57 10.94 -15.57
CA LEU A 26 -0.73 10.67 -17.01
C LEU A 26 -2.09 11.12 -17.55
N GLY A 27 -2.14 11.30 -18.88
CA GLY A 27 -3.35 11.59 -19.65
C GLY A 27 -3.74 13.06 -19.71
N PRO A 28 -4.67 13.43 -20.60
CA PRO A 28 -5.03 14.83 -20.88
C PRO A 28 -5.69 15.55 -19.70
N ARG A 29 -6.27 14.78 -18.76
CA ARG A 29 -6.87 15.30 -17.53
C ARG A 29 -5.95 15.17 -16.31
N GLY A 30 -4.77 14.56 -16.44
CA GLY A 30 -3.83 14.36 -15.35
C GLY A 30 -4.40 13.58 -14.15
N LEU A 31 -5.32 12.64 -14.39
CA LEU A 31 -5.97 11.87 -13.33
C LEU A 31 -5.31 10.51 -13.08
N ILE A 32 -4.47 10.04 -14.00
CA ILE A 32 -3.95 8.69 -13.97
C ILE A 32 -2.66 8.68 -13.16
N ASN A 33 -2.62 7.84 -12.11
CA ASN A 33 -1.39 7.58 -11.39
C ASN A 33 -0.51 6.62 -12.23
N PRO A 34 0.72 7.02 -12.61
CA PRO A 34 1.60 6.17 -13.43
C PRO A 34 1.91 4.82 -12.76
N THR A 35 2.08 4.81 -11.44
CA THR A 35 2.38 3.58 -10.68
C THR A 35 1.24 2.57 -10.77
N GLU A 36 0.00 3.04 -10.54
CA GLU A 36 -1.18 2.17 -10.61
C GLU A 36 -1.46 1.74 -12.06
N TYR A 37 -1.16 2.60 -13.03
CA TYR A 37 -1.29 2.25 -14.44
C TYR A 37 -0.36 1.11 -14.84
N VAL A 38 0.91 1.16 -14.43
CA VAL A 38 1.87 0.06 -14.66
C VAL A 38 1.42 -1.23 -13.97
N ARG A 39 0.93 -1.16 -12.73
CA ARG A 39 0.38 -2.33 -12.02
C ARG A 39 -0.79 -2.97 -12.75
N LEU A 40 -1.71 -2.18 -13.30
CA LEU A 40 -2.83 -2.71 -14.08
C LEU A 40 -2.33 -3.44 -15.35
N ILE A 41 -1.29 -2.91 -16.02
CA ILE A 41 -0.68 -3.57 -17.17
C ILE A 41 -0.01 -4.89 -16.74
N GLN A 42 0.78 -4.88 -15.67
CA GLN A 42 1.40 -6.10 -15.12
C GLN A 42 0.35 -7.17 -14.81
N GLN A 43 -0.75 -6.80 -14.14
CA GLN A 43 -1.85 -7.72 -13.84
C GLN A 43 -2.51 -8.28 -15.11
N ALA A 44 -2.72 -7.46 -16.13
CA ALA A 44 -3.27 -7.92 -17.41
C ALA A 44 -2.32 -8.91 -18.10
N LEU A 45 -1.01 -8.64 -18.10
CA LEU A 45 0.01 -9.53 -18.66
C LEU A 45 0.01 -10.89 -17.94
N HIS A 46 -0.04 -10.90 -16.60
CA HIS A 46 -0.14 -12.15 -15.84
C HIS A 46 -1.42 -12.94 -16.20
N LYS A 47 -2.57 -12.28 -16.30
CA LYS A 47 -3.85 -12.93 -16.67
C LYS A 47 -3.83 -13.55 -18.07
N LEU A 48 -3.04 -13.00 -18.99
CA LEU A 48 -2.87 -13.52 -20.35
C LEU A 48 -1.78 -14.60 -20.45
N GLY A 49 -1.12 -14.95 -19.36
CA GLY A 49 -0.01 -15.91 -19.34
C GLY A 49 1.35 -15.32 -19.71
N TYR A 50 1.45 -14.00 -19.88
CA TYR A 50 2.69 -13.28 -20.21
C TYR A 50 3.51 -12.90 -18.98
N GLY A 51 3.73 -13.87 -18.07
CA GLY A 51 4.44 -13.64 -16.81
C GLY A 51 5.88 -13.12 -16.99
N SER A 52 6.59 -13.60 -18.02
CA SER A 52 7.95 -13.13 -18.33
C SER A 52 7.98 -11.65 -18.76
N VAL A 53 6.97 -11.20 -19.51
CA VAL A 53 6.83 -9.80 -19.93
C VAL A 53 6.47 -8.92 -18.73
N ALA A 54 5.58 -9.40 -17.85
CA ALA A 54 5.23 -8.68 -16.62
C ALA A 54 6.45 -8.48 -15.71
N ALA A 55 7.27 -9.52 -15.52
CA ALA A 55 8.51 -9.43 -14.75
C ALA A 55 9.53 -8.47 -15.40
N GLY A 56 9.65 -8.50 -16.73
CA GLY A 56 10.48 -7.53 -17.46
C GLY A 56 10.02 -6.09 -17.28
N LEU A 57 8.69 -5.86 -17.31
CA LEU A 57 8.10 -4.53 -17.07
C LEU A 57 8.35 -4.05 -15.63
N GLU A 58 8.24 -4.95 -14.64
CA GLU A 58 8.57 -4.66 -13.24
C GLU A 58 10.03 -4.23 -13.08
N ALA A 59 10.97 -5.00 -13.64
CA ALA A 59 12.38 -4.70 -13.57
C ALA A 59 12.75 -3.38 -14.27
N ALA A 60 12.15 -3.11 -15.44
CA ALA A 60 12.42 -1.89 -16.20
C ALA A 60 11.79 -0.63 -15.58
N SER A 61 10.61 -0.75 -14.98
CA SER A 61 9.89 0.37 -14.37
C SER A 61 10.25 0.62 -12.90
N GLY A 62 10.82 -0.38 -12.21
CA GLY A 62 11.03 -0.37 -10.77
C GLY A 62 9.73 -0.43 -9.95
N ILE A 63 8.57 -0.62 -10.59
CA ILE A 63 7.26 -0.62 -9.94
C ILE A 63 6.88 -2.04 -9.59
N GLN A 64 6.86 -2.32 -8.29
CA GLN A 64 6.47 -3.62 -7.76
C GLN A 64 4.97 -3.89 -7.97
N MET A 65 4.63 -5.11 -8.38
CA MET A 65 3.23 -5.51 -8.64
C MET A 65 2.37 -5.41 -7.37
N GLN A 66 2.94 -5.77 -6.22
CA GLN A 66 2.28 -5.70 -4.92
C GLN A 66 3.09 -4.84 -3.95
N PRO A 67 2.43 -4.15 -2.99
CA PRO A 67 3.12 -3.49 -1.89
C PRO A 67 3.97 -4.50 -1.09
N PRO A 68 5.13 -4.10 -0.55
CA PRO A 68 6.02 -5.01 0.17
C PRO A 68 5.34 -5.66 1.37
N ASP A 69 4.47 -4.94 2.09
CA ASP A 69 3.71 -5.48 3.22
C ASP A 69 2.79 -6.64 2.79
N VAL A 70 2.20 -6.55 1.59
CA VAL A 70 1.33 -7.60 1.03
C VAL A 70 2.17 -8.83 0.67
N SER A 71 3.33 -8.62 0.03
CA SER A 71 4.24 -9.71 -0.32
C SER A 71 4.80 -10.42 0.91
N GLN A 72 5.21 -9.66 1.93
CA GLN A 72 5.70 -10.21 3.20
C GLN A 72 4.63 -11.00 3.94
N PHE A 73 3.39 -10.49 3.94
CA PHE A 73 2.27 -11.18 4.56
C PHE A 73 1.96 -12.51 3.86
N GLN A 74 1.92 -12.52 2.52
CA GLN A 74 1.75 -13.76 1.76
C GLN A 74 2.88 -14.76 2.03
N ASP A 75 4.13 -14.30 2.05
CA ASP A 75 5.27 -15.15 2.36
C ASP A 75 5.19 -15.73 3.79
N ALA A 76 4.81 -14.92 4.78
CA ALA A 76 4.61 -15.41 6.15
C ALA A 76 3.52 -16.49 6.23
N LEU A 77 2.37 -16.28 5.56
CA LEU A 77 1.28 -17.26 5.50
C LEU A 77 1.70 -18.57 4.83
N LEU A 78 2.32 -18.48 3.64
CA LEU A 78 2.70 -19.66 2.85
C LEU A 78 3.80 -20.50 3.53
N ASN A 79 4.59 -19.91 4.42
CA ASN A 79 5.62 -20.58 5.20
C ASN A 79 5.18 -20.94 6.64
N GLY A 80 3.89 -20.78 6.98
CA GLY A 80 3.35 -21.11 8.31
C GLY A 80 3.90 -20.23 9.46
N ARG A 81 4.43 -19.05 9.15
CA ARG A 81 4.91 -18.07 10.14
C ARG A 81 3.74 -17.20 10.62
N TRP A 82 2.87 -17.79 11.42
CA TRP A 82 1.60 -17.18 11.85
C TRP A 82 1.79 -15.89 12.65
N ASP A 83 2.74 -15.87 13.59
CA ASP A 83 3.04 -14.68 14.40
C ASP A 83 3.46 -13.50 13.51
N ASP A 84 4.33 -13.74 12.52
CA ASP A 84 4.74 -12.74 11.54
C ASP A 84 3.53 -12.23 10.74
N ALA A 85 2.67 -13.13 10.26
CA ALA A 85 1.47 -12.77 9.51
C ALA A 85 0.52 -11.89 10.34
N LEU A 86 0.28 -12.24 11.61
CA LEU A 86 -0.56 -11.47 12.53
C LEU A 86 0.02 -10.08 12.82
N THR A 87 1.35 -9.93 12.90
CA THR A 87 1.98 -8.62 13.11
C THR A 87 1.87 -7.69 11.89
N LEU A 88 1.72 -8.25 10.69
CA LEU A 88 1.61 -7.50 9.43
C LEU A 88 0.16 -7.06 9.13
N LEU A 89 -0.85 -7.79 9.60
CA LEU A 89 -2.27 -7.51 9.34
C LEU A 89 -2.71 -6.06 9.64
N PRO A 90 -2.32 -5.42 10.76
CA PRO A 90 -2.72 -4.03 11.04
C PRO A 90 -2.27 -3.03 9.97
N ARG A 91 -1.14 -3.30 9.30
CA ARG A 91 -0.61 -2.44 8.23
C ARG A 91 -1.44 -2.57 6.94
N LEU A 92 -2.06 -3.73 6.74
CA LEU A 92 -2.85 -4.07 5.56
C LEU A 92 -4.33 -3.67 5.70
N ALA A 93 -4.88 -3.70 6.91
CA ALA A 93 -6.30 -3.46 7.17
C ALA A 93 -6.76 -2.00 6.95
N GLY A 94 -5.84 -1.07 6.62
CA GLY A 94 -6.19 0.31 6.28
C GLY A 94 -6.90 1.09 7.38
N GLY A 95 -6.77 0.65 8.64
CA GLY A 95 -7.45 1.23 9.80
C GLY A 95 -8.88 0.71 10.05
N SER A 96 -9.40 -0.23 9.25
CA SER A 96 -10.69 -0.85 9.51
C SER A 96 -10.56 -1.93 10.58
N SER A 97 -11.19 -1.69 11.74
CA SER A 97 -11.22 -2.65 12.85
C SER A 97 -11.98 -3.93 12.49
N GLU A 98 -13.03 -3.83 11.66
CA GLU A 98 -13.82 -4.97 11.22
C GLU A 98 -12.99 -5.89 10.33
N VAL A 99 -12.34 -5.33 9.29
CA VAL A 99 -11.46 -6.08 8.38
C VAL A 99 -10.29 -6.72 9.14
N LEU A 100 -9.73 -6.00 10.12
CA LEU A 100 -8.65 -6.54 10.95
C LEU A 100 -9.11 -7.74 11.77
N LEU A 101 -10.28 -7.66 12.42
CA LEU A 101 -10.84 -8.76 13.22
C LEU A 101 -11.15 -9.98 12.36
N GLU A 102 -11.81 -9.79 11.21
CA GLU A 102 -12.14 -10.88 10.28
C GLU A 102 -10.88 -11.56 9.72
N ALA A 103 -9.89 -10.77 9.30
CA ALA A 103 -8.63 -11.30 8.81
C ALA A 103 -7.86 -12.05 9.90
N THR A 104 -7.81 -11.49 11.12
CA THR A 104 -7.17 -12.14 12.28
C THR A 104 -7.85 -13.47 12.60
N PHE A 105 -9.19 -13.48 12.66
CA PHE A 105 -9.95 -14.69 12.89
C PHE A 105 -9.67 -15.76 11.83
N THR A 106 -9.64 -15.37 10.56
CA THR A 106 -9.36 -16.29 9.45
C THR A 106 -7.95 -16.88 9.52
N VAL A 107 -6.94 -16.07 9.85
CA VAL A 107 -5.56 -16.55 10.03
C VAL A 107 -5.46 -17.53 11.19
N LEU A 108 -6.07 -17.22 12.33
CA LEU A 108 -6.08 -18.10 13.51
C LEU A 108 -6.86 -19.39 13.25
N GLN A 109 -7.95 -19.33 12.49
CA GLN A 109 -8.70 -20.51 12.07
C GLN A 109 -7.81 -21.43 11.21
N GLN A 110 -7.07 -20.87 10.25
CA GLN A 110 -6.16 -21.64 9.42
C GLN A 110 -5.05 -22.27 10.26
N GLN A 111 -4.43 -21.50 11.17
CA GLN A 111 -3.42 -22.01 12.10
C GLN A 111 -3.92 -23.17 12.98
N TYR A 112 -5.19 -23.17 13.38
CA TYR A 112 -5.76 -24.25 14.21
C TYR A 112 -5.97 -25.55 13.43
N VAL A 113 -6.19 -25.48 12.12
CA VAL A 113 -6.49 -26.64 11.27
C VAL A 113 -5.23 -27.39 10.86
N GLU A 114 -4.06 -26.74 10.91
CA GLU A 114 -2.74 -27.32 10.61
C GLU A 114 -2.11 -28.01 11.83
#